data_AF-A0A1V3WE68-F1
#
_entry.id   AF-A0A1V3WE68-F1
#
_cell.length_a   1.000
_cell.length_b   1.000
_cell.length_c   1.000
_cell.angle_alpha   90.00
_cell.angle_beta   90.00
_cell.angle_gamma   90.00
#
_symmetry.space_group_name_H-M   'P 1'
#
loop_
_entity.id
_entity.type
_entity.pdbx_description
1 polymer ?
#
loop_
_entity_poly.entity_id
_entity_poly.type
_entity_poly.pdbx_seq_one_letter_code
_entity_poly.pdbx_strand_id
1 'polypeptide(L)'
;MMTNRYEAVEVDAHQAWFLADHLRVGAYPWMLAITAPYVDPGEREPFNQRCLEELGEAGVIDADGDIKPSVVRAITTLCQPRQWLEWRTIIDPEQILRECWRVTRRQMRWSRCVTRRW
;
A
#
# COMPACT_ATOMS: atom_id res chain seq x y z
N MET A 1 -17.24 13.56 -18.98
CA MET A 1 -16.71 12.66 -17.93
C MET A 1 -15.27 12.31 -18.28
N MET A 2 -14.28 12.81 -17.54
CA MET A 2 -12.88 12.43 -17.76
C MET A 2 -12.71 10.98 -17.33
N THR A 3 -12.54 10.07 -18.28
CA THR A 3 -12.06 8.70 -17.99
C THR A 3 -10.67 8.82 -17.39
N ASN A 4 -10.56 8.63 -16.08
CA ASN A 4 -9.27 8.55 -15.41
C ASN A 4 -8.53 7.33 -15.96
N ARG A 5 -7.50 7.57 -16.78
CA ARG A 5 -6.70 6.51 -17.42
C ARG A 5 -5.86 5.72 -16.41
N TYR A 6 -5.80 6.15 -15.15
CA TYR A 6 -5.02 5.56 -14.09
C TYR A 6 -5.89 5.20 -12.90
N GLU A 7 -5.92 3.92 -12.58
CA GLU A 7 -6.55 3.42 -11.38
C GLU A 7 -5.60 3.61 -10.19
N ALA A 8 -6.11 4.21 -9.11
CA ALA A 8 -5.37 4.46 -7.89
C ALA A 8 -6.27 4.16 -6.68
N VAL A 9 -5.64 3.73 -5.59
CA VAL A 9 -6.27 3.50 -4.29
C VAL A 9 -5.47 4.26 -3.25
N GLU A 10 -6.17 4.89 -2.31
CA GLU A 10 -5.57 5.47 -1.11
C GLU A 10 -5.93 4.57 0.06
N VAL A 11 -4.92 4.19 0.84
CA VAL A 11 -5.02 3.38 2.05
C VAL A 11 -4.05 3.96 3.07
N ASP A 12 -4.32 3.79 4.35
CA ASP A 12 -3.36 4.16 5.38
C ASP A 12 -2.18 3.16 5.45
N ALA A 13 -1.15 3.50 6.23
CA ALA A 13 0.05 2.67 6.33
C ALA A 13 -0.21 1.31 7.02
N HIS A 14 -1.12 1.25 7.98
CA HIS A 14 -1.51 0.02 8.65
C HIS A 14 -2.35 -0.86 7.72
N GLN A 15 -3.30 -0.30 6.99
CA GLN A 15 -4.07 -0.99 5.96
C GLN A 15 -3.16 -1.53 4.84
N ALA A 16 -2.17 -0.75 4.40
CA ALA A 16 -1.15 -1.22 3.47
C ALA A 16 -0.41 -2.44 4.03
N TRP A 17 0.08 -2.34 5.28
CA TRP A 17 0.74 -3.46 5.96
C TRP A 17 -0.17 -4.70 6.05
N PHE A 18 -1.43 -4.51 6.44
CA PHE A 18 -2.45 -5.55 6.51
C PHE A 18 -2.62 -6.25 5.16
N LEU A 19 -2.78 -5.50 4.07
CA LEU A 19 -2.97 -6.06 2.74
C LEU A 19 -1.76 -6.89 2.29
N ALA A 20 -0.54 -6.45 2.57
CA ALA A 20 0.68 -7.20 2.23
C ALA A 20 0.79 -8.52 3.02
N ASP A 21 0.44 -8.51 4.31
CA ASP A 21 0.40 -9.71 5.14
C ASP A 21 -0.75 -10.66 4.74
N HIS A 22 -1.93 -10.11 4.48
CA HIS A 22 -3.11 -10.85 4.04
C HIS A 22 -2.86 -11.56 2.69
N LEU A 23 -2.23 -10.87 1.73
CA LEU A 23 -1.85 -11.42 0.43
C LEU A 23 -0.61 -12.33 0.49
N ARG A 24 0.11 -12.39 1.63
CA ARG A 24 1.36 -13.16 1.80
C ARG A 24 2.44 -12.80 0.77
N VAL A 25 2.53 -11.53 0.38
CA VAL A 25 3.46 -11.07 -0.69
C VAL A 25 4.79 -10.52 -0.15
N GLY A 26 4.98 -10.54 1.16
CA GLY A 26 6.19 -10.04 1.83
C GLY A 26 6.01 -8.63 2.36
N ALA A 27 7.12 -7.95 2.66
CA ALA A 27 7.11 -6.61 3.23
C ALA A 27 7.22 -5.53 2.14
N TYR A 28 6.73 -4.32 2.45
CA TYR A 28 7.04 -3.14 1.64
C TYR A 28 8.54 -2.80 1.70
N PRO A 29 9.06 -2.10 0.67
CA PRO A 29 10.43 -1.59 0.70
C PRO A 29 10.67 -0.74 1.96
N TRP A 30 11.78 -1.02 2.65
CA TRP A 30 12.14 -0.41 3.93
C TRP A 30 12.04 1.13 3.91
N MET A 31 12.38 1.75 2.77
CA MET A 31 12.37 3.21 2.59
C MET A 31 10.98 3.83 2.81
N LEU A 32 9.89 3.10 2.59
CA LEU A 32 8.52 3.59 2.81
C LEU A 32 8.14 3.72 4.30
N ALA A 33 8.92 3.11 5.21
CA ALA A 33 8.65 3.13 6.65
C ALA A 33 7.25 2.62 7.04
N ILE A 34 6.73 1.64 6.29
CA ILE A 34 5.51 0.89 6.64
C ILE A 34 5.92 -0.28 7.54
N THR A 35 5.48 -0.26 8.78
CA THR A 35 5.87 -1.23 9.83
C THR A 35 4.64 -1.93 10.42
N ALA A 36 4.87 -3.03 11.15
CA ALA A 36 3.79 -3.72 11.85
C ALA A 36 3.04 -2.76 12.79
N PRO A 37 1.70 -2.79 12.80
CA PRO A 37 0.88 -1.84 13.56
C PRO A 37 0.71 -2.23 15.04
N TYR A 38 1.19 -3.40 15.43
CA TYR A 38 1.03 -3.96 16.77
C TYR A 38 2.29 -4.74 17.17
N VAL A 39 2.44 -4.97 18.48
CA VAL A 39 3.55 -5.76 19.06
C VAL A 39 3.03 -7.05 19.66
N ASP A 40 1.86 -7.01 20.30
CA ASP A 40 1.24 -8.20 20.90
C ASP A 40 0.51 -9.02 19.82
N PRO A 41 0.82 -10.33 19.67
CA PRO A 41 0.07 -11.21 18.79
C PRO A 41 -1.45 -11.22 19.04
N GLY A 42 -1.91 -10.94 20.26
CA GLY A 42 -3.33 -10.84 20.60
C GLY A 42 -4.06 -9.67 19.93
N GLU A 43 -3.33 -8.64 19.49
CA GLU A 43 -3.89 -7.47 18.80
C GLU A 43 -4.17 -7.73 17.31
N ARG A 44 -3.63 -8.83 16.76
CA ARG A 44 -3.72 -9.15 15.34
C ARG A 44 -5.16 -9.32 14.85
N GLU A 45 -5.97 -10.08 15.57
CA GLU A 45 -7.33 -10.39 15.11
C GLU A 45 -8.26 -9.16 15.16
N PRO A 46 -8.32 -8.38 16.26
CA PRO A 46 -9.07 -7.12 16.27
C PRO A 46 -8.58 -6.11 15.23
N PHE A 47 -7.28 -6.09 14.94
CA PHE A 47 -6.70 -5.25 13.90
C PHE A 47 -7.16 -5.67 12.50
N ASN A 48 -7.13 -6.97 12.20
CA ASN A 48 -7.54 -7.52 10.92
C ASN A 48 -9.03 -7.26 10.64
N GLN A 49 -9.90 -7.48 11.63
CA GLN A 49 -11.33 -7.24 11.49
C GLN A 49 -11.63 -5.79 11.12
N ARG A 50 -11.01 -4.84 11.84
CA ARG A 50 -11.12 -3.41 11.55
C ARG A 50 -10.66 -3.07 10.13
N CYS A 51 -9.51 -3.62 9.69
CA CYS A 51 -9.02 -3.39 8.34
C CYS A 51 -9.96 -3.94 7.27
N LEU A 52 -10.55 -5.12 7.49
CA LEU A 52 -11.52 -5.71 6.56
C LEU A 52 -12.77 -4.84 6.43
N GLU A 53 -13.30 -4.35 7.55
CA GLU A 53 -14.45 -3.45 7.57
C GLU A 53 -14.16 -2.13 6.82
N GLU A 54 -13.09 -1.44 7.19
CA GLU A 54 -12.71 -0.15 6.58
C GLU A 54 -12.39 -0.27 5.08
N LEU A 55 -11.68 -1.35 4.69
CA LEU A 55 -11.35 -1.60 3.29
C LEU A 55 -12.56 -2.08 2.48
N GLY A 56 -13.54 -2.73 3.11
CA GLY A 56 -14.83 -3.05 2.52
C GLY A 56 -15.66 -1.79 2.26
N GLU A 57 -15.73 -0.88 3.23
CA GLU A 57 -16.41 0.42 3.10
C GLU A 57 -15.77 1.29 2.01
N ALA A 58 -14.44 1.28 1.89
CA ALA A 58 -13.70 1.93 0.82
C ALA A 58 -13.84 1.22 -0.55
N GLY A 59 -14.47 0.04 -0.59
CA GLY A 59 -14.63 -0.81 -1.76
C GLY A 59 -13.31 -1.36 -2.30
N VAL A 60 -12.24 -1.43 -1.49
CA VAL A 60 -10.99 -2.11 -1.84
C VAL A 60 -11.18 -3.63 -1.80
N ILE A 61 -11.99 -4.08 -0.86
CA ILE A 61 -12.50 -5.44 -0.73
C ILE A 61 -13.97 -5.42 -1.17
N ASP A 62 -14.38 -6.39 -1.97
CA ASP A 62 -15.76 -6.54 -2.41
C ASP A 62 -16.62 -7.33 -1.41
N ALA A 63 -17.91 -7.50 -1.73
CA ALA A 63 -18.86 -8.19 -0.86
C ALA A 63 -18.57 -9.70 -0.69
N ASP A 64 -17.81 -10.29 -1.61
CA ASP A 64 -17.38 -11.69 -1.54
C ASP A 64 -16.09 -11.84 -0.69
N GLY A 65 -15.51 -10.72 -0.25
CA GLY A 65 -14.28 -10.67 0.53
C GLY A 65 -13.02 -10.63 -0.34
N ASP A 66 -13.16 -10.47 -1.66
CA ASP A 66 -12.04 -10.45 -2.58
C ASP A 66 -11.44 -9.04 -2.70
N ILE A 67 -10.11 -8.96 -2.65
CA ILE A 67 -9.38 -7.71 -2.88
C ILE A 67 -9.36 -7.41 -4.38
N LYS A 68 -9.69 -6.17 -4.75
CA LYS A 68 -9.63 -5.69 -6.15
C LYS A 68 -8.35 -6.15 -6.86
N PRO A 69 -8.44 -6.80 -8.05
CA PRO A 69 -7.26 -7.33 -8.74
C PRO A 69 -6.18 -6.29 -9.06
N SER A 70 -6.58 -5.04 -9.28
CA SER A 70 -5.67 -3.91 -9.50
C SER A 70 -4.83 -3.60 -8.27
N VAL A 71 -5.43 -3.67 -7.07
CA VAL A 71 -4.78 -3.48 -5.78
C VAL A 71 -3.84 -4.64 -5.47
N VAL A 72 -4.30 -5.89 -5.66
CA VAL A 72 -3.43 -7.08 -5.55
C VAL A 72 -2.17 -6.90 -6.42
N ARG A 73 -2.36 -6.54 -7.70
CA ARG A 73 -1.23 -6.33 -8.62
C ARG A 73 -0.29 -5.21 -8.16
N ALA A 74 -0.82 -4.13 -7.61
CA ALA A 74 -0.03 -2.99 -7.13
C ALA A 74 0.82 -3.36 -5.91
N ILE A 75 0.22 -4.04 -4.93
CA ILE A 75 0.92 -4.44 -3.69
C ILE A 75 1.99 -5.49 -3.99
N THR A 76 1.65 -6.55 -4.73
CA THR A 76 2.66 -7.54 -5.16
C THR A 76 3.82 -6.88 -5.90
N THR A 77 3.51 -5.91 -6.77
CA THR A 77 4.51 -5.13 -7.52
C THR A 77 5.45 -4.35 -6.61
N LEU A 78 4.95 -3.76 -5.53
CA LEU A 78 5.74 -2.96 -4.59
C LEU A 78 6.53 -3.83 -3.60
N CYS A 79 5.98 -4.96 -3.16
CA CYS A 79 6.65 -5.89 -2.23
C CYS A 79 7.67 -6.80 -2.93
N GLN A 80 7.53 -7.03 -4.24
CA GLN A 80 8.41 -7.90 -5.02
C GLN A 80 8.98 -7.21 -6.28
N PRO A 81 9.58 -6.01 -6.17
CA PRO A 81 10.07 -5.29 -7.33
C PRO A 81 11.39 -5.88 -7.83
N ARG A 82 11.51 -6.08 -9.15
CA ARG A 82 12.79 -6.44 -9.79
C ARG A 82 13.70 -5.23 -10.03
N GLN A 83 13.09 -4.07 -10.24
CA GLN A 83 13.75 -2.78 -10.45
C GLN A 83 12.82 -1.70 -9.89
N TRP A 84 13.37 -0.77 -9.11
CA TRP A 84 12.59 0.31 -8.51
C TRP A 84 13.40 1.61 -8.42
N LEU A 85 12.67 2.72 -8.31
CA LEU A 85 13.19 4.03 -7.95
C LEU A 85 12.67 4.37 -6.55
N GLU A 86 13.59 4.72 -5.68
CA GLU A 86 13.28 5.28 -4.37
C GLU A 86 13.33 6.80 -4.46
N TRP A 87 12.30 7.45 -3.94
CA TRP A 87 12.22 8.90 -3.89
C TRP A 87 11.93 9.36 -2.47
N ARG A 88 12.72 10.33 -1.99
CA ARG A 88 12.56 10.96 -0.68
C ARG A 88 12.53 12.46 -0.84
N THR A 89 11.42 13.08 -0.46
CA THR A 89 11.30 14.54 -0.38
C THR A 89 11.32 14.94 1.08
N ILE A 90 12.30 15.76 1.47
CA ILE A 90 12.34 16.41 2.78
C ILE A 90 11.65 17.76 2.60
N ILE A 91 10.51 17.94 3.28
CA ILE A 91 9.78 19.20 3.25
C ILE A 91 10.31 20.10 4.35
N ASP A 92 10.40 19.55 5.57
CA ASP A 92 11.01 20.17 6.75
C ASP A 92 11.61 19.06 7.66
N PRO A 93 12.22 19.38 8.82
CA PRO A 93 12.84 18.37 9.69
C PRO A 93 11.90 17.27 10.21
N GLU A 94 10.59 17.54 10.28
CA GLU A 94 9.58 16.62 10.81
C GLU A 94 8.77 15.94 9.70
N GLN A 95 8.70 16.55 8.51
CA GLN A 95 7.92 16.07 7.39
C GLN A 95 8.78 15.51 6.24
N ILE A 96 8.69 14.19 6.07
CA ILE A 96 9.37 13.45 5.00
C ILE A 96 8.34 12.66 4.18
N LEU A 97 8.31 12.89 2.87
CA LEU A 97 7.57 12.05 1.93
C LEU A 97 8.47 10.95 1.36
N ARG A 98 7.93 9.74 1.29
CA ARG A 98 8.61 8.53 0.84
C ARG A 98 7.79 7.91 -0.27
N GLU A 99 8.39 7.68 -1.43
CA GLU A 99 7.69 7.12 -2.58
C GLU A 99 8.54 6.03 -3.25
N CYS A 100 7.92 4.91 -3.60
CA CYS A 100 8.57 3.82 -4.31
C CYS A 100 7.87 3.55 -5.63
N TRP A 101 8.66 3.45 -6.70
CA TRP A 101 8.15 3.30 -8.05
C TRP A 101 8.75 2.06 -8.67
N ARG A 102 7.92 1.13 -9.12
CA ARG A 102 8.41 0.04 -9.97
C ARG A 102 8.82 0.61 -11.32
N VAL A 103 10.06 0.33 -11.71
CA VAL A 103 10.59 0.70 -13.02
C VAL A 103 10.41 -0.50 -13.96
N THR A 104 9.89 -0.26 -15.17
CA THR A 104 9.87 -1.28 -16.23
C THR A 104 10.63 -0.76 -17.45
N ARG A 105 11.30 -1.66 -18.19
CA ARG A 105 12.10 -1.29 -19.38
C ARG A 105 11.26 -0.70 -20.53
N ARG A 106 9.93 -0.73 -20.45
CA ARG A 106 8.99 -0.10 -21.37
C ARG A 106 8.03 0.80 -20.57
N GLN A 107 8.34 2.11 -20.53
CA GLN A 107 7.55 3.17 -19.87
C GLN A 107 7.41 3.07 -18.34
N MET A 108 7.57 4.22 -17.67
CA MET A 108 7.15 4.43 -16.27
C MET A 108 5.64 4.21 -16.18
N ARG A 109 5.20 3.15 -15.48
CA ARG A 109 3.78 2.90 -15.18
C ARG A 109 3.51 3.31 -13.74
N TRP A 110 2.55 4.23 -13.58
CA TRP A 110 2.27 4.97 -12.36
C TRP A 110 1.44 4.16 -11.37
N SER A 111 1.94 4.04 -10.15
CA SER A 111 1.17 3.62 -8.97
C SER A 111 1.68 4.49 -7.82
N ARG A 112 0.88 5.48 -7.41
CA ARG A 112 1.25 6.45 -6.38
C ARG A 112 0.77 5.93 -5.03
N CYS A 113 1.69 5.59 -4.13
CA CYS A 113 1.39 5.34 -2.73
C CYS A 113 1.91 6.56 -1.97
N VAL A 114 1.03 7.46 -1.54
CA VAL A 114 1.39 8.61 -0.70
C VAL A 114 1.13 8.20 0.74
N THR A 115 2.18 8.01 1.53
CA THR A 115 2.03 7.95 2.99
C THR A 115 2.20 9.38 3.53
N ARG A 116 1.11 9.99 4.00
CA ARG A 116 1.20 11.12 4.93
C ARG A 116 1.46 10.55 6.31
N ARG A 117 2.50 11.03 7.00
CA ARG A 117 2.70 10.70 8.41
C ARG A 117 1.95 11.69 9.29
N TRP A 118 1.21 11.15 10.24
CA TRP A 118 0.80 11.81 11.48
C TRP A 118 1.97 11.82 12.46
#